data_AF-A0A085FJE6-F1
#
_entry.id   AF-A0A085FJE6-F1
#
_cell.length_a   1.000
_cell.length_b   1.000
_cell.length_c   1.000
_cell.angle_alpha   90.00
_cell.angle_beta   90.00
_cell.angle_gamma   90.00
#
_symmetry.space_group_name_H-M   'P 1'
#
loop_
_entity.id
_entity.type
_entity.pdbx_description
1 polymer ?
#
loop_
_entity_poly.entity_id
_entity_poly.type
_entity_poly.pdbx_seq_one_letter_code
_entity_poly.pdbx_strand_id
1 'polypeptide(L)'
;MSDPREHQLIDAVYEAAVVPSLWPSVLAKFADICSAKDAVLCTVRGDEMRFINSSPAFEQLWLDFLSLYPGASNERTKRLMALQHPGFATDADVFTMQEMAQDPIYRDFFIPRGYGFGVATAIEVPSGDTIIVHAERDYASGPVGRDLVAQVDRTRSHFARAGILAARLDMERARTIAHALEMIGLPAAVLGWRGRALAANSLLVNLMPDVAQDRPSRLALANPSADRLFLQAFAALGKEPHDAAVRSIPIAAERDNPPFIAHLVPVTGAGHDVLSQAHAILVVTPVVPGEVPTASVIQGLFDLTPAEAKLAALIAAGSRPRDAALALGIGEETVRTTLKRVFAKTGLERQADLVGLLQGASLGGRGLRTQP
;
A
#
# COMPACT_ATOMS: atom_id res chain seq x y z
N MET A 1 3.44 -25.23 -35.32
CA MET A 1 2.04 -24.90 -34.97
C MET A 1 2.05 -24.49 -33.51
N SER A 2 1.48 -23.33 -33.15
CA SER A 2 1.46 -22.89 -31.74
C SER A 2 0.46 -23.75 -30.96
N ASP A 3 0.86 -24.13 -29.74
CA ASP A 3 0.06 -24.93 -28.80
C ASP A 3 -1.26 -24.21 -28.50
N PRO A 4 -2.44 -24.84 -28.64
CA PRO A 4 -3.72 -24.23 -28.27
C PRO A 4 -3.75 -23.67 -26.83
N ARG A 5 -2.98 -24.28 -25.92
CA ARG A 5 -2.84 -23.82 -24.53
C ARG A 5 -2.14 -22.46 -24.44
N GLU A 6 -1.19 -22.16 -25.33
CA GLU A 6 -0.50 -20.87 -25.38
C GLU A 6 -1.47 -19.73 -25.74
N HIS A 7 -2.33 -19.93 -26.74
CA HIS A 7 -3.32 -18.92 -27.13
C HIS A 7 -4.30 -18.63 -25.99
N GLN A 8 -4.80 -19.69 -25.33
CA GLN A 8 -5.69 -19.54 -24.18
C GLN A 8 -5.01 -18.84 -23.00
N LEU A 9 -3.71 -19.07 -22.78
CA LEU A 9 -2.94 -18.33 -21.78
C LEU A 9 -2.83 -16.86 -22.16
N ILE A 10 -2.50 -16.55 -23.42
CA ILE A 10 -2.36 -15.18 -23.90
C ILE A 10 -3.66 -14.38 -23.70
N ASP A 11 -4.80 -14.95 -24.09
CA ASP A 11 -6.10 -14.29 -23.90
C ASP A 11 -6.39 -14.05 -22.42
N ALA A 12 -6.14 -15.05 -21.57
CA ALA A 12 -6.35 -14.95 -20.12
C ALA A 12 -5.41 -13.92 -19.46
N VAL A 13 -4.17 -13.77 -19.95
CA VAL A 13 -3.21 -12.75 -19.49
C VAL A 13 -3.75 -11.34 -19.74
N TYR A 14 -4.37 -11.09 -20.90
CA TYR A 14 -4.99 -9.78 -21.17
C TYR A 14 -6.26 -9.55 -20.37
N GLU A 15 -7.07 -10.59 -20.16
CA GLU A 15 -8.27 -10.51 -19.33
C GLU A 15 -7.91 -10.17 -17.87
N ALA A 16 -6.91 -10.86 -17.31
CA ALA A 16 -6.44 -10.64 -15.95
C ALA A 16 -5.79 -9.26 -15.74
N ALA A 17 -5.23 -8.65 -16.81
CA ALA A 17 -4.76 -7.27 -16.76
C ALA A 17 -5.89 -6.26 -16.49
N VAL A 18 -7.12 -6.60 -16.89
CA VAL A 18 -8.32 -5.76 -16.66
C VAL A 18 -9.05 -6.18 -15.37
N VAL A 19 -9.09 -7.50 -15.11
CA VAL A 19 -9.79 -8.14 -13.98
C VAL A 19 -8.76 -8.90 -13.11
N PRO A 20 -8.14 -8.24 -12.12
CA PRO A 20 -7.00 -8.81 -11.39
C PRO A 20 -7.30 -10.10 -10.62
N SER A 21 -8.55 -10.34 -10.24
CA SER A 21 -8.97 -11.59 -9.58
C SER A 21 -8.75 -12.86 -10.43
N LEU A 22 -8.49 -12.73 -11.73
CA LEU A 22 -8.22 -13.86 -12.63
C LEU A 22 -6.75 -14.30 -12.65
N TRP A 23 -5.83 -13.51 -12.09
CA TRP A 23 -4.40 -13.83 -12.09
C TRP A 23 -4.04 -15.21 -11.51
N PRO A 24 -4.65 -15.72 -10.43
CA PRO A 24 -4.35 -17.07 -9.95
C PRO A 24 -4.64 -18.16 -11.00
N SER A 25 -5.74 -18.01 -11.76
CA SER A 25 -6.08 -18.94 -12.84
C SER A 25 -5.11 -18.84 -14.02
N VAL A 26 -4.69 -17.63 -14.38
CA VAL A 26 -3.65 -17.41 -15.41
C VAL A 26 -2.34 -18.09 -15.00
N LEU A 27 -1.94 -17.94 -13.74
CA LEU A 27 -0.72 -18.55 -13.22
C LEU A 27 -0.79 -20.07 -13.17
N ALA A 28 -1.94 -20.65 -12.81
CA ALA A 28 -2.15 -22.09 -12.89
C ALA A 28 -1.97 -22.61 -14.33
N LYS A 29 -2.57 -21.94 -15.32
CA LYS A 29 -2.38 -22.28 -16.75
C LYS A 29 -0.92 -22.14 -17.19
N PHE A 30 -0.22 -21.12 -16.71
CA PHE A 30 1.20 -20.94 -16.99
C PHE A 30 2.05 -22.06 -16.37
N ALA A 31 1.76 -22.46 -15.13
CA ALA A 31 2.41 -23.59 -14.48
C ALA A 31 2.20 -24.89 -15.27
N ASP A 32 0.99 -25.15 -15.78
CA ASP A 32 0.67 -26.33 -16.60
C ASP A 32 1.51 -26.39 -17.89
N ILE A 33 1.63 -25.26 -18.60
CA ILE A 33 2.48 -25.16 -19.81
C ILE A 33 3.94 -25.43 -19.45
N CYS A 34 4.39 -24.94 -18.30
CA CYS A 34 5.73 -25.14 -17.79
C CYS A 34 5.98 -26.53 -17.21
N SER A 35 4.96 -27.40 -17.12
CA SER A 35 4.99 -28.64 -16.32
C SER A 35 5.61 -28.39 -14.93
N ALA A 36 5.16 -27.30 -14.31
CA ALA A 36 5.56 -26.81 -13.00
C ALA A 36 4.49 -27.15 -11.96
N LYS A 37 4.88 -27.16 -10.68
CA LYS A 37 3.93 -27.34 -9.57
C LYS A 37 3.06 -26.10 -9.42
N ASP A 38 3.71 -24.94 -9.45
CA ASP A 38 3.09 -23.66 -9.18
C ASP A 38 3.77 -22.54 -9.96
N ALA A 39 3.11 -21.39 -10.02
CA ALA A 39 3.65 -20.17 -10.59
C ALA A 39 3.32 -18.94 -9.73
N VAL A 40 4.16 -17.93 -9.85
CA VAL A 40 4.04 -16.65 -9.18
C VAL A 40 4.23 -15.53 -10.19
N LEU A 41 3.39 -14.50 -10.06
CA LEU A 41 3.62 -13.18 -10.63
C LEU A 41 3.97 -12.27 -9.47
N CYS A 42 5.09 -11.57 -9.55
CA CYS A 42 5.44 -10.57 -8.54
C CYS A 42 5.86 -9.25 -9.18
N THR A 43 5.62 -8.17 -8.46
CA THR A 43 6.11 -6.84 -8.79
C THR A 43 7.13 -6.45 -7.74
N VAL A 44 8.36 -6.18 -8.19
CA VAL A 44 9.45 -5.71 -7.37
C VAL A 44 9.66 -4.23 -7.67
N ARG A 45 9.74 -3.40 -6.64
CA ARG A 45 10.07 -1.98 -6.82
C ARG A 45 10.88 -1.49 -5.61
N GLY A 46 12.21 -1.46 -5.73
CA GLY A 46 13.09 -1.27 -4.58
C GLY A 46 13.12 -2.52 -3.70
N ASP A 47 13.02 -2.35 -2.38
CA ASP A 47 13.00 -3.47 -1.41
C ASP A 47 11.60 -4.06 -1.19
N GLU A 48 10.57 -3.50 -1.82
CA GLU A 48 9.19 -4.01 -1.72
C GLU A 48 8.85 -4.98 -2.86
N MET A 49 8.19 -6.07 -2.49
CA MET A 49 7.71 -7.11 -3.39
C MET A 49 6.26 -7.43 -3.07
N ARG A 50 5.38 -7.33 -4.08
CA ARG A 50 4.03 -7.90 -4.03
C ARG A 50 3.99 -9.12 -4.91
N PHE A 51 3.25 -10.14 -4.52
CA PHE A 51 3.17 -11.38 -5.28
C PHE A 51 1.74 -11.90 -5.28
N ILE A 52 1.42 -12.64 -6.32
CA ILE A 52 0.21 -13.46 -6.42
C ILE A 52 0.60 -14.82 -6.96
N ASN A 53 -0.02 -15.87 -6.41
CA ASN A 53 0.35 -17.26 -6.65
C ASN A 53 -0.76 -18.01 -7.39
N SER A 54 -0.39 -19.11 -8.05
CA SER A 54 -1.32 -20.04 -8.70
C SER A 54 -2.24 -20.78 -7.72
N SER A 55 -1.79 -20.98 -6.47
CA SER A 55 -2.52 -21.76 -5.48
C SER A 55 -2.36 -21.22 -4.05
N PRO A 56 -3.35 -21.43 -3.16
CA PRO A 56 -3.23 -21.09 -1.73
C PRO A 56 -2.11 -21.82 -1.01
N ALA A 57 -1.80 -23.06 -1.43
CA ALA A 57 -0.71 -23.84 -0.84
C ALA A 57 0.65 -23.19 -1.14
N PHE A 58 0.84 -22.68 -2.37
CA PHE A 58 2.05 -21.97 -2.75
C PHE A 58 2.12 -20.56 -2.12
N GLU A 59 0.98 -19.92 -1.90
CA GLU A 59 0.91 -18.69 -1.11
C GLU A 59 1.41 -18.90 0.32
N GLN A 60 0.97 -19.97 0.99
CA GLN A 60 1.46 -20.31 2.33
C GLN A 60 2.98 -20.56 2.33
N LEU A 61 3.50 -21.22 1.28
CA LEU A 61 4.95 -21.44 1.13
C LEU A 61 5.72 -20.12 1.03
N TRP A 62 5.22 -19.14 0.29
CA TRP A 62 5.84 -17.81 0.24
C TRP A 62 5.75 -17.05 1.56
N LEU A 63 4.64 -17.17 2.30
CA LEU A 63 4.52 -16.58 3.64
C LEU A 63 5.53 -17.20 4.62
N ASP A 64 5.71 -18.52 4.58
CA ASP A 64 6.71 -19.22 5.37
C ASP A 64 8.13 -18.75 5.00
N PHE A 65 8.41 -18.57 3.70
CA PHE A 65 9.68 -18.03 3.21
C PHE A 65 9.96 -16.64 3.80
N LEU A 66 8.98 -15.72 3.72
CA LEU A 66 9.14 -14.35 4.23
C LEU A 66 9.31 -14.30 5.76
N SER A 67 8.70 -15.24 6.48
CA SER A 67 8.83 -15.39 7.93
C SER A 67 10.23 -15.88 8.33
N LEU A 68 10.76 -16.88 7.62
CA LEU A 68 12.08 -17.47 7.89
C LEU A 68 13.24 -16.60 7.40
N TYR A 69 13.02 -15.83 6.33
CA TYR A 69 14.04 -15.02 5.68
C TYR A 69 13.57 -13.55 5.54
N PRO A 70 13.33 -12.84 6.67
CA PRO A 70 12.83 -11.48 6.64
C PRO A 70 13.84 -10.53 5.99
N GLY A 71 13.41 -9.79 4.97
CA GLY A 71 14.27 -8.86 4.23
C GLY A 71 15.37 -9.55 3.40
N ALA A 72 15.39 -10.88 3.31
CA ALA A 72 16.31 -11.57 2.44
C ALA A 72 15.91 -11.30 0.99
N SER A 73 16.71 -10.50 0.32
CA SER A 73 16.66 -10.42 -1.13
C SER A 73 17.13 -11.77 -1.68
N ASN A 74 16.18 -12.56 -2.17
CA ASN A 74 16.43 -13.88 -2.76
C ASN A 74 17.54 -13.75 -3.81
N GLU A 75 18.67 -14.41 -3.57
CA GLU A 75 19.84 -14.33 -4.46
C GLU A 75 19.47 -14.73 -5.90
N ARG A 76 18.55 -15.70 -6.05
CA ARG A 76 18.00 -16.06 -7.36
C ARG A 76 17.32 -14.88 -8.07
N THR A 77 16.50 -14.13 -7.33
CA THR A 77 15.82 -12.94 -7.88
C THR A 77 16.81 -11.86 -8.26
N LYS A 78 17.84 -11.61 -7.42
CA LYS A 78 18.89 -10.63 -7.75
C LYS A 78 19.65 -11.00 -9.02
N ARG A 79 20.07 -12.27 -9.13
CA ARG A 79 20.83 -12.75 -10.29
C ARG A 79 19.97 -12.73 -11.57
N LEU A 80 18.69 -13.10 -11.47
CA LEU A 80 17.74 -12.97 -12.58
C LEU A 80 17.62 -11.52 -13.07
N MET A 81 17.49 -10.56 -12.16
CA MET A 81 17.40 -9.13 -12.51
C MET A 81 18.73 -8.63 -13.11
N ALA A 82 19.86 -9.04 -12.54
CA ALA A 82 21.19 -8.66 -13.02
C ALA A 82 21.53 -9.24 -14.40
N LEU A 83 20.93 -10.37 -14.78
CA LEU A 83 21.13 -11.00 -16.08
C LEU A 83 20.60 -10.12 -17.23
N GLN A 84 19.61 -9.27 -16.98
CA GLN A 84 18.96 -8.38 -17.96
C GLN A 84 18.58 -9.10 -19.28
N HIS A 85 18.16 -10.37 -19.16
CA HIS A 85 17.87 -11.21 -20.31
C HIS A 85 16.49 -10.90 -20.91
N PRO A 86 16.36 -10.63 -22.22
CA PRO A 86 15.08 -10.35 -22.86
C PRO A 86 14.25 -11.61 -23.15
N GLY A 87 14.28 -12.59 -22.24
CA GLY A 87 13.64 -13.90 -22.33
C GLY A 87 13.41 -14.51 -20.94
N PHE A 88 12.93 -15.75 -20.91
CA PHE A 88 12.92 -16.58 -19.72
C PHE A 88 14.30 -17.21 -19.50
N ALA A 89 14.73 -17.22 -18.26
CA ALA A 89 15.95 -17.85 -17.79
C ALA A 89 15.62 -18.93 -16.75
N THR A 90 16.49 -19.92 -16.66
CA THR A 90 16.40 -21.03 -15.71
C THR A 90 17.34 -20.81 -14.54
N ASP A 91 17.18 -21.54 -13.44
CA ASP A 91 18.15 -21.47 -12.33
C ASP A 91 19.57 -21.82 -12.79
N ALA A 92 19.73 -22.72 -13.77
CA ALA A 92 21.02 -23.09 -14.34
C ALA A 92 21.69 -21.98 -15.17
N ASP A 93 20.94 -20.94 -15.57
CA ASP A 93 21.50 -19.76 -16.23
C ASP A 93 22.11 -18.76 -15.24
N VAL A 94 21.72 -18.85 -13.95
CA VAL A 94 22.14 -17.90 -12.89
C VAL A 94 22.93 -18.56 -11.76
N PHE A 95 22.86 -19.88 -11.63
CA PHE A 95 23.63 -20.68 -10.68
C PHE A 95 24.31 -21.86 -11.38
N THR A 96 25.53 -22.16 -10.97
CA THR A 96 26.07 -23.51 -11.13
C THR A 96 25.40 -24.48 -10.15
N MET A 97 25.37 -25.77 -10.48
CA MET A 97 24.81 -26.80 -9.58
C MET A 97 25.51 -26.85 -8.21
N GLN A 98 26.81 -26.50 -8.17
CA GLN A 98 27.58 -26.43 -6.93
C GLN A 98 27.15 -25.23 -6.07
N GLU A 99 26.99 -24.05 -6.67
CA GLU A 99 26.49 -22.87 -5.94
C GLU A 99 25.08 -23.12 -5.41
N MET A 100 24.20 -23.69 -6.23
CA MET A 100 22.83 -24.02 -5.83
C MET A 100 22.79 -24.99 -4.64
N ALA A 101 23.64 -26.02 -4.64
CA ALA A 101 23.72 -26.98 -3.53
C ALA A 101 24.27 -26.37 -2.23
N GLN A 102 25.04 -25.28 -2.32
CA GLN A 102 25.62 -24.57 -1.18
C GLN A 102 24.74 -23.41 -0.69
N ASP A 103 23.83 -22.92 -1.51
CA ASP A 103 22.92 -21.83 -1.17
C ASP A 103 21.94 -22.26 -0.06
N PRO A 104 21.86 -21.51 1.07
CA PRO A 104 21.00 -21.87 2.19
C PRO A 104 19.51 -21.90 1.85
N ILE A 105 19.04 -21.06 0.92
CA ILE A 105 17.63 -21.01 0.54
C ILE A 105 17.28 -22.27 -0.27
N TYR A 106 18.13 -22.68 -1.21
CA TYR A 106 17.90 -23.95 -1.93
C TYR A 106 17.99 -25.15 -0.99
N ARG A 107 19.07 -25.26 -0.22
CA ARG A 107 19.35 -26.43 0.63
C ARG A 107 18.34 -26.60 1.77
N ASP A 108 18.01 -25.52 2.47
CA ASP A 108 17.24 -25.59 3.72
C ASP A 108 15.75 -25.28 3.50
N PHE A 109 15.38 -24.60 2.41
CA PHE A 109 14.01 -24.18 2.14
C PHE A 109 13.37 -24.87 0.92
N PHE A 110 13.89 -24.65 -0.29
CA PHE A 110 13.25 -25.13 -1.52
C PHE A 110 13.33 -26.64 -1.69
N ILE A 111 14.53 -27.23 -1.66
CA ILE A 111 14.75 -28.65 -1.95
C ILE A 111 13.99 -29.55 -0.96
N PRO A 112 14.00 -29.31 0.38
CA PRO A 112 13.24 -30.12 1.33
C PRO A 112 11.72 -30.06 1.11
N ARG A 113 11.21 -29.02 0.45
CA ARG A 113 9.79 -28.84 0.10
C ARG A 113 9.47 -29.31 -1.32
N GLY A 114 10.45 -29.90 -2.01
CA GLY A 114 10.31 -30.43 -3.37
C GLY A 114 10.35 -29.37 -4.47
N TYR A 115 10.93 -28.20 -4.21
CA TYR A 115 11.17 -27.13 -5.18
C TYR A 115 12.67 -26.95 -5.43
N GLY A 116 13.05 -26.21 -6.47
CA GLY A 116 14.46 -25.89 -6.72
C GLY A 116 14.87 -25.82 -8.18
N PHE A 117 13.98 -26.10 -9.12
CA PHE A 117 14.17 -25.74 -10.52
C PHE A 117 12.95 -24.99 -11.01
N GLY A 118 13.15 -24.02 -11.89
CA GLY A 118 12.13 -23.14 -12.36
C GLY A 118 12.57 -22.37 -13.60
N VAL A 119 11.62 -21.61 -14.12
CA VAL A 119 11.81 -20.76 -15.28
C VAL A 119 11.17 -19.42 -15.02
N ALA A 120 11.95 -18.35 -15.10
CA ALA A 120 11.54 -17.02 -14.71
C ALA A 120 11.96 -15.97 -15.73
N THR A 121 11.20 -14.89 -15.82
CA THR A 121 11.59 -13.71 -16.58
C THR A 121 11.35 -12.46 -15.76
N ALA A 122 12.26 -11.49 -15.89
CA ALA A 122 12.08 -10.14 -15.37
C ALA A 122 11.73 -9.19 -16.53
N ILE A 123 10.73 -8.34 -16.29
CA ILE A 123 10.20 -7.39 -17.25
C ILE A 123 10.15 -6.04 -16.57
N GLU A 124 11.04 -5.13 -16.99
CA GLU A 124 10.95 -3.73 -16.60
C GLU A 124 9.77 -3.07 -17.31
N VAL A 125 8.92 -2.39 -16.53
CA VAL A 125 7.81 -1.60 -17.08
C VAL A 125 8.08 -0.10 -16.93
N PRO A 126 7.51 0.76 -17.79
CA PRO A 126 7.77 2.21 -17.76
C PRO A 126 7.43 2.91 -16.43
N SER A 127 6.60 2.28 -15.59
CA SER A 127 6.31 2.77 -14.23
C SER A 127 7.50 2.63 -13.27
N GLY A 128 8.61 2.02 -13.70
CA GLY A 128 9.77 1.73 -12.87
C GLY A 128 9.61 0.51 -11.95
N ASP A 129 8.54 -0.27 -12.12
CA ASP A 129 8.41 -1.61 -11.52
C ASP A 129 9.14 -2.65 -12.36
N THR A 130 9.59 -3.72 -11.72
CA THR A 130 9.99 -4.95 -12.39
C THR A 130 8.95 -6.01 -12.12
N ILE A 131 8.27 -6.47 -13.17
CA ILE A 131 7.38 -7.62 -13.12
C ILE A 131 8.22 -8.88 -13.29
N ILE A 132 8.05 -9.86 -12.41
CA ILE A 132 8.66 -11.17 -12.53
C ILE A 132 7.55 -12.20 -12.68
N VAL A 133 7.66 -13.00 -13.74
CA VAL A 133 6.81 -14.17 -13.95
C VAL A 133 7.69 -15.38 -13.74
N HIS A 134 7.29 -16.29 -12.86
CA HIS A 134 8.10 -17.45 -12.50
C HIS A 134 7.21 -18.68 -12.32
N ALA A 135 7.63 -19.81 -12.91
CA ALA A 135 7.05 -21.12 -12.65
C ALA A 135 8.08 -22.00 -11.91
N GLU A 136 7.65 -22.57 -10.79
CA GLU A 136 8.43 -23.43 -9.90
C GLU A 136 8.09 -24.90 -10.13
N ARG A 137 9.10 -25.68 -10.53
CA ARG A 137 8.95 -27.10 -10.84
C ARG A 137 9.26 -27.97 -9.63
N ASP A 138 8.80 -29.21 -9.75
CA ASP A 138 9.24 -30.27 -8.87
C ASP A 138 10.74 -30.51 -9.02
N TYR A 139 11.48 -30.46 -7.91
CA TYR A 139 12.92 -30.68 -7.92
C TYR A 139 13.30 -32.06 -8.50
N ALA A 140 12.48 -33.09 -8.23
CA ALA A 140 12.71 -34.44 -8.75
C ALA A 140 12.56 -34.54 -10.29
N SER A 141 11.93 -33.56 -10.94
CA SER A 141 11.80 -33.50 -12.40
C SER A 141 13.06 -32.95 -13.09
N GLY A 142 14.06 -32.50 -12.33
CA GLY A 142 15.33 -31.99 -12.84
C GLY A 142 15.25 -30.62 -13.52
N PRO A 143 16.38 -30.16 -14.11
CA PRO A 143 16.49 -28.84 -14.72
C PRO A 143 15.53 -28.63 -15.90
N VAL A 144 15.17 -27.36 -16.13
CA VAL A 144 14.33 -26.95 -17.26
C VAL A 144 15.08 -27.11 -18.59
N GLY A 145 14.49 -27.82 -19.54
CA GLY A 145 15.03 -27.98 -20.89
C GLY A 145 14.85 -26.73 -21.76
N ARG A 146 15.77 -26.52 -22.71
CA ARG A 146 15.77 -25.35 -23.61
C ARG A 146 14.56 -25.26 -24.53
N ASP A 147 13.98 -26.40 -24.92
CA ASP A 147 12.76 -26.42 -25.74
C ASP A 147 11.58 -25.77 -25.01
N LEU A 148 11.46 -26.00 -23.69
CA LEU A 148 10.44 -25.37 -22.88
C LEU A 148 10.70 -23.86 -22.73
N VAL A 149 11.96 -23.45 -22.54
CA VAL A 149 12.33 -22.01 -22.51
C VAL A 149 11.90 -21.32 -23.81
N ALA A 150 12.26 -21.89 -24.96
CA ALA A 150 11.87 -21.35 -26.27
C ALA A 150 10.35 -21.34 -26.50
N GLN A 151 9.62 -22.26 -25.85
CA GLN A 151 8.17 -22.26 -25.85
C GLN A 151 7.60 -21.08 -25.05
N VAL A 152 8.02 -20.92 -23.79
CA VAL A 152 7.45 -19.89 -22.91
C VAL A 152 7.90 -18.48 -23.29
N ASP A 153 9.04 -18.33 -23.96
CA ASP A 153 9.52 -17.04 -24.50
C ASP A 153 8.51 -16.36 -25.43
N ARG A 154 7.70 -17.14 -26.16
CA ARG A 154 6.61 -16.61 -26.99
C ARG A 154 5.58 -15.85 -26.16
N THR A 155 5.38 -16.22 -24.90
CA THR A 155 4.39 -15.60 -23.99
C THR A 155 4.92 -14.35 -23.29
N ARG A 156 6.25 -14.16 -23.22
CA ARG A 156 6.89 -13.05 -22.47
C ARG A 156 6.36 -11.68 -22.88
N SER A 157 6.27 -11.44 -24.19
CA SER A 157 5.79 -10.16 -24.74
C SER A 157 4.33 -9.86 -24.37
N HIS A 158 3.53 -10.89 -24.09
CA HIS A 158 2.13 -10.75 -23.69
C HIS A 158 2.03 -10.36 -22.22
N PHE A 159 2.80 -10.98 -21.33
CA PHE A 159 2.93 -10.54 -19.94
C PHE A 159 3.41 -9.09 -19.84
N ALA A 160 4.41 -8.69 -20.64
CA ALA A 160 4.89 -7.31 -20.67
C ALA A 160 3.79 -6.32 -21.09
N ARG A 161 3.08 -6.61 -22.19
CA ARG A 161 1.98 -5.76 -22.68
C ARG A 161 0.81 -5.70 -21.71
N ALA A 162 0.46 -6.82 -21.08
CA ALA A 162 -0.57 -6.90 -20.05
C ALA A 162 -0.18 -6.07 -18.81
N GLY A 163 1.07 -6.15 -18.35
CA GLY A 163 1.58 -5.31 -17.27
C GLY A 163 1.49 -3.82 -17.58
N ILE A 164 1.87 -3.40 -18.79
CA ILE A 164 1.73 -2.01 -19.24
C ILE A 164 0.26 -1.58 -19.29
N LEU A 165 -0.62 -2.44 -19.80
CA LEU A 165 -2.06 -2.17 -19.87
C LEU A 165 -2.65 -2.00 -18.47
N ALA A 166 -2.36 -2.92 -17.54
CA ALA A 166 -2.80 -2.86 -16.15
C ALA A 166 -2.33 -1.58 -15.47
N ALA A 167 -1.05 -1.21 -15.62
CA ALA A 167 -0.50 0.02 -15.05
C ALA A 167 -1.20 1.29 -15.59
N ARG A 168 -1.53 1.34 -16.89
CA ARG A 168 -2.28 2.46 -17.48
C ARG A 168 -3.71 2.55 -16.96
N LEU A 169 -4.39 1.41 -16.86
CA LEU A 169 -5.74 1.35 -16.31
C LEU A 169 -5.77 1.76 -14.84
N ASP A 170 -4.78 1.34 -14.05
CA ASP A 170 -4.64 1.70 -12.64
C ASP A 170 -4.41 3.22 -12.47
N MET A 171 -3.56 3.83 -13.29
CA MET A 171 -3.39 5.29 -13.29
C MET A 171 -4.69 6.03 -13.61
N GLU A 172 -5.49 5.53 -14.56
CA GLU A 172 -6.76 6.15 -14.92
C GLU A 172 -7.83 5.97 -13.84
N ARG A 173 -7.85 4.80 -13.16
CA ARG A 173 -8.66 4.57 -11.96
C ARG A 173 -8.29 5.55 -10.85
N ALA A 174 -7.00 5.76 -10.58
CA ALA A 174 -6.53 6.71 -9.58
C ALA A 174 -7.01 8.15 -9.89
N ARG A 175 -6.94 8.58 -11.15
CA ARG A 175 -7.49 9.88 -11.58
C ARG A 175 -8.99 9.97 -11.39
N THR A 176 -9.73 8.91 -11.74
CA THR A 176 -11.18 8.85 -11.58
C THR A 176 -11.58 8.98 -10.11
N ILE A 177 -10.88 8.29 -9.20
CA ILE A 177 -11.10 8.41 -7.74
C ILE A 177 -10.86 9.85 -7.28
N ALA A 178 -9.74 10.46 -7.65
CA ALA A 178 -9.43 11.84 -7.26
C ALA A 178 -10.49 12.83 -7.78
N HIS A 179 -10.94 12.67 -9.03
CA HIS A 179 -11.97 13.52 -9.63
C HIS A 179 -13.35 13.28 -8.99
N ALA A 180 -13.71 12.06 -8.63
CA ALA A 180 -14.96 11.79 -7.91
C ALA A 180 -15.00 12.48 -6.54
N LEU A 181 -13.87 12.52 -5.82
CA LEU A 181 -13.75 13.26 -4.55
C LEU A 181 -13.85 14.77 -4.75
N GLU A 182 -13.34 15.28 -5.87
CA GLU A 182 -13.47 16.69 -6.25
C GLU A 182 -14.93 17.10 -6.45
N MET A 183 -15.74 16.25 -7.10
CA MET A 183 -17.17 16.51 -7.33
C MET A 183 -17.99 16.66 -6.04
N ILE A 184 -17.52 16.10 -4.92
CA ILE A 184 -18.12 16.27 -3.59
C ILE A 184 -17.39 17.29 -2.71
N GLY A 185 -16.48 18.07 -3.30
CA GLY A 185 -15.78 19.18 -2.63
C GLY A 185 -14.64 18.75 -1.71
N LEU A 186 -14.06 17.56 -1.91
CA LEU A 186 -12.98 17.05 -1.07
C LEU A 186 -11.61 17.18 -1.76
N PRO A 187 -10.68 18.00 -1.24
CA PRO A 187 -9.27 17.97 -1.62
C PRO A 187 -8.67 16.59 -1.38
N ALA A 188 -8.19 15.93 -2.43
CA ALA A 188 -7.70 14.56 -2.32
C ALA A 188 -6.57 14.19 -3.29
N ALA A 189 -5.77 13.21 -2.88
CA ALA A 189 -4.81 12.51 -3.73
C ALA A 189 -4.88 11.00 -3.53
N VAL A 190 -4.69 10.26 -4.62
CA VAL A 190 -4.43 8.83 -4.58
C VAL A 190 -2.92 8.65 -4.51
N LEU A 191 -2.46 8.00 -3.44
CA LEU A 191 -1.06 7.76 -3.14
C LEU A 191 -0.66 6.36 -3.60
N GLY A 192 0.48 6.28 -4.28
CA GLY A 192 1.16 5.03 -4.55
C GLY A 192 1.90 4.54 -3.31
N TRP A 193 2.39 3.31 -3.35
CA TRP A 193 3.05 2.66 -2.21
C TRP A 193 4.32 3.38 -1.68
N ARG A 194 4.98 4.25 -2.48
CA ARG A 194 6.09 5.12 -2.02
C ARG A 194 5.63 6.41 -1.32
N GLY A 195 4.33 6.62 -1.19
CA GLY A 195 3.73 7.87 -0.70
C GLY A 195 3.72 8.99 -1.73
N ARG A 196 4.07 8.72 -3.00
CA ARG A 196 3.93 9.69 -4.10
C ARG A 196 2.49 9.75 -4.59
N ALA A 197 2.01 10.93 -4.99
CA ALA A 197 0.70 11.05 -5.63
C ALA A 197 0.72 10.42 -7.03
N LEU A 198 -0.15 9.43 -7.26
CA LEU A 198 -0.46 8.90 -8.59
C LEU A 198 -1.41 9.84 -9.33
N ALA A 199 -2.34 10.43 -8.57
CA ALA A 199 -3.24 11.48 -9.01
C ALA A 199 -3.57 12.40 -7.82
N ALA A 200 -3.71 13.70 -8.08
CA ALA A 200 -4.23 14.68 -7.14
C ALA A 200 -5.31 15.50 -7.86
N ASN A 201 -6.39 15.82 -7.17
CA ASN A 201 -7.44 16.65 -7.75
C ASN A 201 -7.11 18.14 -7.63
N SER A 202 -7.84 18.99 -8.36
CA SER A 202 -7.51 20.42 -8.42
C SER A 202 -7.61 21.10 -7.04
N LEU A 203 -8.55 20.64 -6.20
CA LEU A 203 -8.74 21.13 -4.84
C LEU A 203 -7.51 20.91 -3.95
N LEU A 204 -6.87 19.73 -4.02
CA LEU A 204 -5.63 19.50 -3.27
C LEU A 204 -4.46 20.28 -3.86
N VAL A 205 -4.37 20.38 -5.19
CA VAL A 205 -3.33 21.16 -5.87
C VAL A 205 -3.39 22.63 -5.44
N ASN A 206 -4.59 23.19 -5.26
CA ASN A 206 -4.78 24.57 -4.76
C ASN A 206 -4.34 24.76 -3.30
N LEU A 207 -4.19 23.68 -2.53
CA LEU A 207 -3.64 23.71 -1.17
C LEU A 207 -2.11 23.55 -1.15
N MET A 208 -1.45 23.43 -2.31
CA MET A 208 0.00 23.35 -2.41
C MET A 208 0.61 24.72 -2.69
N PRO A 209 1.78 25.07 -2.09
CA PRO A 209 2.61 24.23 -1.22
C PRO A 209 2.27 24.35 0.29
N ASP A 210 1.25 25.13 0.64
CA ASP A 210 1.07 25.63 2.02
C ASP A 210 0.50 24.60 2.99
N VAL A 211 -0.27 23.61 2.50
CA VAL A 211 -0.80 22.49 3.31
C VAL A 211 -0.15 21.18 2.91
N ALA A 212 0.00 20.95 1.61
CA ALA A 212 0.64 19.76 1.04
C ALA A 212 1.75 20.14 0.06
N GLN A 213 2.76 19.27 -0.08
CA GLN A 213 3.93 19.50 -0.93
C GLN A 213 4.23 18.24 -1.74
N ASP A 214 4.18 18.35 -3.06
CA ASP A 214 4.65 17.27 -3.95
C ASP A 214 6.18 17.31 -4.06
N ARG A 215 6.84 16.46 -3.26
CA ARG A 215 8.31 16.35 -3.27
C ARG A 215 8.73 15.17 -4.15
N PRO A 216 9.97 15.17 -4.70
CA PRO A 216 10.45 14.08 -5.56
C PRO A 216 10.32 12.67 -4.96
N SER A 217 10.45 12.55 -3.63
CA SER A 217 10.36 11.28 -2.92
C SER A 217 8.94 10.86 -2.53
N ARG A 218 8.06 11.82 -2.18
CA ARG A 218 6.70 11.57 -1.69
C ARG A 218 5.87 12.86 -1.65
N LEU A 219 4.55 12.70 -1.52
CA LEU A 219 3.70 13.77 -1.02
C LEU A 219 3.99 13.98 0.47
N ALA A 220 4.16 15.24 0.88
CA ALA A 220 4.42 15.64 2.26
C ALA A 220 3.37 16.64 2.74
N LEU A 221 3.15 16.70 4.06
CA LEU A 221 2.41 17.80 4.67
C LEU A 221 3.38 18.94 4.97
N ALA A 222 2.94 20.19 4.79
CA ALA A 222 3.80 21.36 5.00
C ALA A 222 4.18 21.52 6.49
N ASN A 223 3.23 21.24 7.39
CA ASN A 223 3.47 21.28 8.83
C ASN A 223 4.36 20.11 9.30
N PRO A 224 5.53 20.35 9.92
CA PRO A 224 6.50 19.29 10.24
C PRO A 224 6.00 18.21 11.21
N SER A 225 5.14 18.57 12.16
CA SER A 225 4.59 17.62 13.13
C SER A 225 3.51 16.74 12.49
N ALA A 226 2.63 17.34 11.68
CA ALA A 226 1.66 16.60 10.89
C ALA A 226 2.35 15.65 9.88
N ASP A 227 3.41 16.13 9.22
CA ASP A 227 4.17 15.34 8.25
C ASP A 227 4.86 14.11 8.87
N ARG A 228 5.32 14.23 10.12
CA ARG A 228 5.87 13.10 10.89
C ARG A 228 4.81 12.05 11.20
N LEU A 229 3.61 12.48 11.61
CA LEU A 229 2.48 11.57 11.84
C LEU A 229 2.01 10.92 10.54
N PHE A 230 1.97 11.68 9.45
CA PHE A 230 1.65 11.16 8.12
C PHE A 230 2.62 10.06 7.69
N LEU A 231 3.93 10.29 7.85
CA LEU A 231 4.95 9.27 7.57
C LEU A 231 4.77 8.00 8.41
N GLN A 232 4.51 8.15 9.71
CA GLN A 232 4.28 7.01 10.61
C GLN A 232 3.02 6.23 10.23
N ALA A 233 1.91 6.93 9.98
CA ALA A 233 0.65 6.35 9.55
C ALA A 233 0.80 5.61 8.22
N PHE A 234 1.48 6.23 7.24
CA PHE A 234 1.73 5.63 5.94
C PHE A 234 2.61 4.37 6.04
N ALA A 235 3.66 4.38 6.86
CA ALA A 235 4.54 3.23 7.06
C ALA A 235 3.89 2.05 7.82
N ALA A 236 2.77 2.30 8.51
CA ALA A 236 1.98 1.31 9.23
C ALA A 236 0.90 0.64 8.35
N LEU A 237 0.61 1.19 7.16
CA LEU A 237 -0.37 0.61 6.24
C LEU A 237 0.00 -0.83 5.88
N GLY A 238 -0.96 -1.75 5.99
CA GLY A 238 -0.77 -3.17 5.68
C GLY A 238 -0.05 -4.00 6.74
N LYS A 239 0.39 -3.41 7.87
CA LYS A 239 1.06 -4.13 8.98
C LYS A 239 0.16 -4.42 10.18
N GLU A 240 -0.93 -3.67 10.35
CA GLU A 240 -1.90 -3.85 11.43
C GLU A 240 -3.20 -4.51 10.93
N PRO A 241 -3.92 -5.29 11.76
CA PRO A 241 -5.25 -5.81 11.44
C PRO A 241 -6.21 -4.69 11.02
N HIS A 242 -7.15 -5.00 10.13
CA HIS A 242 -8.06 -4.08 9.43
C HIS A 242 -8.85 -3.07 10.29
N ASP A 243 -8.85 -3.18 11.62
CA ASP A 243 -9.65 -2.32 12.51
C ASP A 243 -9.02 -0.95 12.85
N ALA A 244 -7.77 -0.67 12.45
CA ALA A 244 -7.12 0.64 12.62
C ALA A 244 -7.04 1.47 11.32
N ALA A 245 -8.01 1.28 10.42
CA ALA A 245 -7.85 1.58 9.00
C ALA A 245 -7.75 3.06 8.63
N VAL A 246 -8.38 4.01 9.32
CA VAL A 246 -8.30 5.43 8.94
C VAL A 246 -7.51 6.22 9.97
N ARG A 247 -6.39 6.82 9.55
CA ARG A 247 -5.58 7.68 10.41
C ARG A 247 -5.91 9.14 10.11
N SER A 248 -6.43 9.86 11.12
CA SER A 248 -6.67 11.31 11.00
C SER A 248 -5.51 12.07 11.61
N ILE A 249 -4.89 12.92 10.80
CA ILE A 249 -3.70 13.69 11.12
C ILE A 249 -4.11 15.15 11.13
N PRO A 250 -4.15 15.82 12.29
CA PRO A 250 -4.50 17.21 12.34
C PRO A 250 -3.34 18.07 11.86
N ILE A 251 -3.68 19.14 11.15
CA ILE A 251 -2.77 20.16 10.66
C ILE A 251 -3.17 21.45 11.36
N ALA A 252 -2.26 21.96 12.19
CA ALA A 252 -2.49 23.20 12.93
C ALA A 252 -2.70 24.39 11.97
N ALA A 253 -3.45 25.38 12.43
CA ALA A 253 -3.62 26.62 11.69
C ALA A 253 -2.28 27.36 11.56
N GLU A 254 -1.98 27.84 10.35
CA GLU A 254 -0.85 28.73 10.07
C GLU A 254 -1.40 30.05 9.50
N ARG A 255 -0.61 31.14 9.52
CA ARG A 255 -1.13 32.53 9.41
C ARG A 255 -2.26 32.76 8.39
N ASP A 256 -2.13 32.19 7.20
CA ASP A 256 -3.08 32.39 6.09
C ASP A 256 -4.00 31.18 5.83
N ASN A 257 -3.86 30.10 6.60
CA ASN A 257 -4.58 28.84 6.40
C ASN A 257 -5.36 28.40 7.66
N PRO A 258 -6.65 28.02 7.51
CA PRO A 258 -7.40 27.44 8.62
C PRO A 258 -6.77 26.12 9.08
N PRO A 259 -7.14 25.60 10.27
CA PRO A 259 -6.75 24.24 10.61
C PRO A 259 -7.35 23.24 9.62
N PHE A 260 -6.65 22.12 9.38
CA PHE A 260 -7.11 21.04 8.52
C PHE A 260 -7.01 19.69 9.23
N ILE A 261 -7.73 18.69 8.71
CA ILE A 261 -7.52 17.29 9.05
C ILE A 261 -7.19 16.53 7.77
N ALA A 262 -6.05 15.85 7.78
CA ALA A 262 -5.64 14.92 6.74
C ALA A 262 -6.07 13.50 7.15
N HIS A 263 -6.98 12.90 6.39
CA HIS A 263 -7.38 11.51 6.54
C HIS A 263 -6.60 10.64 5.57
N LEU A 264 -5.86 9.66 6.08
CA LEU A 264 -5.20 8.64 5.29
C LEU A 264 -6.05 7.37 5.33
N VAL A 265 -6.59 6.99 4.16
CA VAL A 265 -7.49 5.84 3.99
C VAL A 265 -6.79 4.79 3.13
N PRO A 266 -6.53 3.57 3.61
CA PRO A 266 -5.94 2.50 2.81
C PRO A 266 -6.85 2.11 1.67
N VAL A 267 -6.27 1.90 0.49
CA VAL A 267 -6.97 1.23 -0.61
C VAL A 267 -6.79 -0.26 -0.37
N THR A 268 -7.78 -0.90 0.25
CA THR A 268 -7.81 -2.36 0.36
C THR A 268 -8.24 -2.94 -0.98
N GLY A 269 -7.26 -3.27 -1.83
CA GLY A 269 -7.52 -4.14 -2.97
C GLY A 269 -7.97 -5.52 -2.48
N ALA A 270 -8.86 -6.19 -3.22
CA ALA A 270 -8.89 -7.64 -3.14
C ALA A 270 -7.46 -8.12 -3.42
N GLY A 271 -6.87 -8.98 -2.57
CA GLY A 271 -5.44 -9.33 -2.56
C GLY A 271 -4.85 -9.90 -3.87
N HIS A 272 -5.60 -9.86 -4.96
CA HIS A 272 -5.24 -10.27 -6.31
C HIS A 272 -4.76 -9.12 -7.22
N ASP A 273 -4.82 -7.86 -6.79
CA ASP A 273 -4.35 -6.72 -7.59
C ASP A 273 -2.85 -6.41 -7.39
N VAL A 274 -2.00 -7.37 -7.78
CA VAL A 274 -0.53 -7.26 -7.66
C VAL A 274 0.04 -6.12 -8.52
N LEU A 275 -0.65 -5.75 -9.60
CA LEU A 275 -0.22 -4.72 -10.55
C LEU A 275 -0.73 -3.31 -10.20
N SER A 276 -1.65 -3.17 -9.23
CA SER A 276 -2.11 -1.86 -8.77
C SER A 276 -1.02 -1.12 -8.00
N GLN A 277 -0.84 0.14 -8.33
CA GLN A 277 0.08 1.04 -7.67
C GLN A 277 -0.59 1.79 -6.52
N ALA A 278 -1.91 1.96 -6.55
CA ALA A 278 -2.67 2.65 -5.52
C ALA A 278 -2.53 1.93 -4.17
N HIS A 279 -2.23 2.70 -3.12
CA HIS A 279 -1.98 2.17 -1.78
C HIS A 279 -2.85 2.87 -0.72
N ALA A 280 -3.07 4.16 -0.88
CA ALA A 280 -3.92 4.94 0.01
C ALA A 280 -4.56 6.12 -0.70
N ILE A 281 -5.60 6.68 -0.10
CA ILE A 281 -6.21 7.94 -0.46
C ILE A 281 -5.95 8.91 0.68
N LEU A 282 -5.36 10.07 0.36
CA LEU A 282 -5.27 11.20 1.26
C LEU A 282 -6.45 12.12 0.97
N VAL A 283 -7.23 12.46 2.00
CA VAL A 283 -8.29 13.48 1.95
C VAL A 283 -7.95 14.58 2.95
N VAL A 284 -7.98 15.84 2.53
CA VAL A 284 -7.69 16.99 3.39
C VAL A 284 -8.94 17.83 3.55
N THR A 285 -9.47 17.93 4.76
CA THR A 285 -10.69 18.69 5.05
C THR A 285 -10.37 19.93 5.89
N PRO A 286 -10.85 21.13 5.51
CA PRO A 286 -10.75 22.28 6.38
C PRO A 286 -11.64 22.06 7.61
N VAL A 287 -11.14 22.51 8.74
CA VAL A 287 -11.83 22.47 10.03
C VAL A 287 -12.75 23.69 10.06
N VAL A 288 -14.04 23.48 9.79
CA VAL A 288 -15.04 24.55 9.75
C VAL A 288 -15.56 24.80 11.17
N PRO A 289 -15.50 26.03 11.71
CA PRO A 289 -15.99 26.34 13.05
C PRO A 289 -17.43 25.84 13.28
N GLY A 290 -17.64 25.10 14.37
CA GLY A 290 -18.92 24.48 14.72
C GLY A 290 -19.01 24.09 16.20
N GLU A 291 -19.97 23.23 16.54
CA GLU A 291 -20.06 22.66 17.90
C GLU A 291 -18.88 21.72 18.19
N VAL A 292 -18.41 21.73 19.44
CA VAL A 292 -17.32 20.86 19.90
C VAL A 292 -17.73 19.38 19.73
N PRO A 293 -16.94 18.56 19.00
CA PRO A 293 -17.21 17.14 18.83
C PRO A 293 -17.31 16.41 20.17
N THR A 294 -18.17 15.40 20.22
CA THR A 294 -18.28 14.54 21.40
C THR A 294 -16.97 13.77 21.61
N ALA A 295 -16.70 13.39 22.86
CA ALA A 295 -15.50 12.60 23.19
C ALA A 295 -15.41 11.31 22.36
N SER A 296 -16.54 10.67 22.00
CA SER A 296 -16.53 9.47 21.15
C SER A 296 -16.05 9.73 19.73
N VAL A 297 -16.40 10.88 19.14
CA VAL A 297 -15.93 11.28 17.80
C VAL A 297 -14.43 11.60 17.85
N ILE A 298 -13.97 12.33 18.87
CA ILE A 298 -12.54 12.63 19.07
C ILE A 298 -11.74 11.33 19.26
N GLN A 299 -12.31 10.38 20.01
CA GLN A 299 -11.70 9.07 20.25
C GLN A 299 -11.47 8.33 18.94
N GLY A 300 -12.49 8.23 18.09
CA GLY A 300 -12.41 7.52 16.82
C GLY A 300 -11.56 8.23 15.77
N LEU A 301 -11.47 9.56 15.79
CA LEU A 301 -10.66 10.30 14.83
C LEU A 301 -9.16 10.23 15.12
N PHE A 302 -8.75 10.31 16.39
CA PHE A 302 -7.36 10.48 16.79
C PHE A 302 -6.80 9.33 17.63
N ASP A 303 -7.48 8.18 17.66
CA ASP A 303 -7.10 6.99 18.45
C ASP A 303 -6.79 7.31 19.92
N LEU A 304 -7.54 8.26 20.49
CA LEU A 304 -7.41 8.62 21.90
C LEU A 304 -8.02 7.52 22.78
N THR A 305 -7.53 7.39 24.00
CA THR A 305 -8.23 6.59 25.03
C THR A 305 -9.49 7.34 25.50
N PRO A 306 -10.47 6.65 26.12
CA PRO A 306 -11.65 7.31 26.67
C PRO A 306 -11.33 8.46 27.65
N ALA A 307 -10.25 8.32 28.44
CA ALA A 307 -9.81 9.36 29.37
C ALA A 307 -9.19 10.57 28.65
N GLU A 308 -8.36 10.31 27.64
CA GLU A 308 -7.74 11.36 26.80
C GLU A 308 -8.81 12.15 26.04
N ALA A 309 -9.80 11.48 25.44
CA ALA A 309 -10.87 12.12 24.69
C ALA A 309 -11.78 12.98 25.57
N LYS A 310 -12.13 12.51 26.79
CA LYS A 310 -12.90 13.30 27.77
C LYS A 310 -12.16 14.58 28.17
N LEU A 311 -10.85 14.48 28.42
CA LEU A 311 -10.04 15.66 28.74
C LEU A 311 -9.95 16.62 27.56
N ALA A 312 -9.70 16.12 26.34
CA ALA A 312 -9.62 16.94 25.14
C ALA A 312 -10.93 17.71 24.87
N ALA A 313 -12.09 17.06 25.05
CA ALA A 313 -13.40 17.70 24.91
C ALA A 313 -13.62 18.85 25.91
N LEU A 314 -13.24 18.68 27.19
CA LEU A 314 -13.35 19.73 28.21
C LEU A 314 -12.48 20.94 27.88
N ILE A 315 -11.26 20.69 27.41
CA ILE A 315 -10.33 21.73 27.00
C ILE A 315 -10.86 22.48 25.77
N ALA A 316 -11.41 21.77 24.77
CA ALA A 316 -12.02 22.35 23.57
C ALA A 316 -13.26 23.21 23.89
N ALA A 317 -14.02 22.83 24.92
CA ALA A 317 -15.13 23.63 25.46
C ALA A 317 -14.68 24.87 26.26
N GLY A 318 -13.37 25.14 26.36
CA GLY A 318 -12.81 26.32 27.01
C GLY A 318 -12.46 26.13 28.49
N SER A 319 -12.55 24.92 29.03
CA SER A 319 -12.18 24.66 30.43
C SER A 319 -10.68 24.87 30.63
N ARG A 320 -10.28 25.51 31.74
CA ARG A 320 -8.87 25.57 32.11
C ARG A 320 -8.42 24.18 32.61
N PRO A 321 -7.13 23.81 32.49
CA PRO A 321 -6.64 22.51 32.96
C PRO A 321 -7.00 22.18 34.41
N ARG A 322 -7.03 23.18 35.29
CA ARG A 322 -7.45 23.04 36.68
C ARG A 322 -8.94 22.70 36.83
N ASP A 323 -9.79 23.34 36.04
CA ASP A 323 -11.24 23.10 36.08
C ASP A 323 -11.58 21.74 35.48
N ALA A 324 -10.86 21.34 34.43
CA ALA A 324 -10.95 19.99 33.86
C ALA A 324 -10.49 18.91 34.86
N ALA A 325 -9.47 19.20 35.68
CA ALA A 325 -9.01 18.30 36.75
C ALA A 325 -10.13 18.05 37.78
N LEU A 326 -10.79 19.13 38.22
CA LEU A 326 -11.93 19.06 39.14
C LEU A 326 -13.12 18.29 38.53
N ALA A 327 -13.47 18.60 37.28
CA ALA A 327 -14.59 17.97 36.58
C ALA A 327 -14.39 16.45 36.36
N LEU A 328 -13.15 16.02 36.16
CA LEU A 328 -12.80 14.61 35.95
C LEU A 328 -12.41 13.88 37.24
N GLY A 329 -12.33 14.57 38.38
CA GLY A 329 -11.91 13.98 39.65
C GLY A 329 -10.45 13.48 39.66
N ILE A 330 -9.56 14.14 38.90
CA ILE A 330 -8.15 13.77 38.77
C ILE A 330 -7.22 14.91 39.22
N GLY A 331 -5.96 14.60 39.51
CA GLY A 331 -4.95 15.61 39.86
C GLY A 331 -4.52 16.47 38.66
N GLU A 332 -4.11 17.71 38.92
CA GLU A 332 -3.57 18.60 37.88
C GLU A 332 -2.33 18.01 37.18
N GLU A 333 -1.51 17.25 37.89
CA GLU A 333 -0.36 16.55 37.31
C GLU A 333 -0.80 15.46 36.32
N THR A 334 -1.88 14.74 36.64
CA THR A 334 -2.50 13.76 35.74
C THR A 334 -3.07 14.43 34.50
N VAL A 335 -3.68 15.62 34.64
CA VAL A 335 -4.12 16.42 33.48
C VAL A 335 -2.94 16.79 32.59
N ARG A 336 -1.84 17.33 33.15
CA ARG A 336 -0.65 17.70 32.37
C ARG A 336 -0.05 16.50 31.63
N THR A 337 0.08 15.37 32.31
CA THR A 337 0.64 14.14 31.71
C THR A 337 -0.30 13.55 30.64
N THR A 338 -1.61 13.66 30.83
CA THR A 338 -2.59 13.21 29.82
C THR A 338 -2.62 14.15 28.62
N LEU A 339 -2.54 15.47 28.82
CA LEU A 339 -2.40 16.43 27.71
C LEU A 339 -1.13 16.20 26.91
N LYS A 340 0.01 15.89 27.54
CA LYS A 340 1.22 15.51 26.82
C LYS A 340 1.00 14.30 25.90
N ARG A 341 0.23 13.30 26.34
CA ARG A 341 -0.12 12.14 25.50
C ARG A 341 -1.06 12.51 24.36
N VAL A 342 -2.06 13.36 24.61
CA VAL A 342 -2.95 13.90 23.57
C VAL A 342 -2.14 14.67 22.51
N PHE A 343 -1.24 15.55 22.94
CA PHE A 343 -0.33 16.30 22.05
C PHE A 343 0.59 15.37 21.27
N ALA A 344 1.09 14.29 21.86
CA ALA A 344 1.88 13.30 21.13
C ALA A 344 1.07 12.56 20.05
N LYS A 345 -0.18 12.18 20.34
CA LYS A 345 -1.06 11.47 19.38
C LYS A 345 -1.62 12.38 18.27
N THR A 346 -1.86 13.64 18.60
CA THR A 346 -2.36 14.64 17.66
C THR A 346 -1.23 15.38 16.94
N GLY A 347 0.01 15.33 17.44
CA GLY A 347 1.13 16.09 16.86
C GLY A 347 1.03 17.61 17.09
N LEU A 348 0.07 18.06 17.90
CA LEU A 348 -0.09 19.47 18.28
C LEU A 348 0.83 19.81 19.44
N GLU A 349 1.33 21.04 19.49
CA GLU A 349 2.22 21.49 20.57
C GLU A 349 1.53 22.42 21.57
N ARG A 350 0.44 23.09 21.15
CA ARG A 350 -0.24 24.12 21.96
C ARG A 350 -1.69 23.77 22.22
N GLN A 351 -2.15 24.12 23.41
CA GLN A 351 -3.56 24.00 23.80
C GLN A 351 -4.47 24.80 22.87
N ALA A 352 -4.05 25.99 22.41
CA ALA A 352 -4.82 26.81 21.49
C ALA A 352 -5.06 26.09 20.14
N ASP A 353 -4.07 25.36 19.64
CA ASP A 353 -4.18 24.61 18.38
C ASP A 353 -5.16 23.43 18.55
N LEU A 354 -5.15 22.77 19.72
CA LEU A 354 -6.12 21.72 20.05
C LEU A 354 -7.55 22.26 20.14
N VAL A 355 -7.72 23.43 20.77
CA VAL A 355 -9.03 24.10 20.85
C VAL A 355 -9.51 24.48 19.46
N GLY A 356 -8.67 25.11 18.63
CA GLY A 356 -9.01 25.51 17.27
C GLY A 356 -9.36 24.32 16.37
N LEU A 357 -8.59 23.23 16.49
CA LEU A 357 -8.87 21.99 15.78
C LEU A 357 -10.22 21.41 16.20
N LEU A 358 -10.44 21.22 17.49
CA LEU A 358 -11.64 20.55 17.99
C LEU A 358 -12.88 21.42 17.82
N GLN A 359 -12.79 22.75 17.88
CA GLN A 359 -13.94 23.62 17.62
C GLN A 359 -14.39 23.63 16.15
N GLY A 360 -13.64 23.04 15.20
CA GLY A 360 -14.14 22.88 13.84
C GLY A 360 -14.01 21.49 13.23
N ALA A 361 -13.64 20.47 14.01
CA ALA A 361 -13.52 19.08 13.55
C ALA A 361 -14.89 18.37 13.38
N SER A 362 -15.98 19.13 13.24
CA SER A 362 -17.29 18.54 12.95
C SER A 362 -17.25 17.89 11.57
N LEU A 363 -17.34 16.55 11.54
CA LEU A 363 -17.55 15.80 10.30
C LEU A 363 -18.88 16.27 9.69
N GLY A 364 -18.79 17.05 8.61
CA GLY A 364 -19.91 17.65 7.91
C GLY A 364 -20.85 16.62 7.27
N GLY A 365 -21.67 15.96 8.07
CA GLY A 365 -22.86 15.26 7.62
C GLY A 365 -24.01 16.24 7.40
N ARG A 366 -23.94 17.07 6.35
CA ARG A 366 -25.16 17.77 5.88
C ARG A 366 -26.04 16.76 5.15
N GLY A 367 -26.89 16.09 5.93
CA GLY A 367 -28.06 15.42 5.39
C GLY A 367 -28.87 16.40 4.54
N LEU A 368 -29.22 15.95 3.34
CA LEU A 368 -30.18 16.57 2.44
C LEU A 368 -31.44 16.98 3.24
N ARG A 369 -31.55 18.25 3.60
CA ARG A 369 -32.83 18.83 3.97
C ARG A 369 -33.54 19.18 2.68
N THR A 370 -34.43 18.28 2.25
CA THR A 370 -35.57 18.62 1.40
C THR A 370 -36.31 19.78 2.05
N GLN A 371 -36.32 20.93 1.40
CA GLN A 371 -37.23 22.03 1.74
C GLN A 371 -38.59 21.79 1.08
N PRO A 372 -39.68 22.27 1.71
CA PRO A 372 -41.05 21.86 1.44
C PRO A 372 -41.63 22.36 0.13
#